data_AF-A0AAW9DLA1-F1
#
_entry.id   AF-A0AAW9DLA1-F1
#
_cell.length_a   1.000
_cell.length_b   1.000
_cell.length_c   1.000
_cell.angle_alpha   90.00
_cell.angle_beta   90.00
_cell.angle_gamma   90.00
#
_symmetry.space_group_name_H-M   'P 1'
#
loop_
_entity.id
_entity.type
_entity.pdbx_description
1 polymer ?
#
loop_
_entity_poly.entity_id
_entity_poly.type
_entity_poly.pdbx_seq_one_letter_code
_entity_poly.pdbx_strand_id
1 'polypeptide(L)'
;MKTKSRPLPSLHSDEEAEEFVANADLSQYDLSGFKPMRFEIEAKAAALNMRLPASLLAALKAKAKAKGIPYTRYVRMLLETDVAQSR
;
A
#
# COMPACT_ATOMS: atom_id res chain seq x y z
N MET A 1 -14.96 18.60 19.30
CA MET A 1 -15.77 19.51 18.47
C MET A 1 -15.80 18.92 17.06
N LYS A 2 -16.97 18.62 16.49
CA LYS A 2 -17.04 18.14 15.10
C LYS A 2 -16.91 19.35 14.18
N THR A 3 -15.72 19.63 13.70
CA THR A 3 -15.52 20.54 12.56
C THR A 3 -16.27 19.93 11.37
N LYS A 4 -17.19 20.69 10.75
CA LYS A 4 -17.86 20.26 9.52
C LYS A 4 -16.79 20.13 8.43
N SER A 5 -16.29 18.93 8.21
CA SER A 5 -15.34 18.63 7.15
C SER A 5 -16.04 18.63 5.80
N ARG A 6 -15.45 19.32 4.81
CA ARG A 6 -15.96 19.39 3.44
C ARG A 6 -15.73 18.06 2.71
N PRO A 7 -16.61 17.64 1.78
CA PRO A 7 -16.32 16.48 0.95
C PRO A 7 -15.07 16.74 0.10
N LEU A 8 -14.28 15.70 -0.18
CA LEU A 8 -13.18 15.82 -1.14
C LEU A 8 -13.72 16.16 -2.54
N PRO A 9 -13.03 17.03 -3.29
CA PRO A 9 -13.37 17.28 -4.69
C PRO A 9 -13.07 16.05 -5.55
N SER A 10 -13.77 15.94 -6.67
CA SER A 10 -13.42 14.99 -7.73
C SER A 10 -12.21 15.53 -8.49
N LEU A 11 -11.11 14.79 -8.47
CA LEU A 11 -9.86 15.11 -9.18
C LEU A 11 -9.75 14.16 -10.38
N HIS A 12 -9.55 14.71 -11.57
CA HIS A 12 -9.64 14.00 -12.84
C HIS A 12 -8.29 13.70 -13.49
N SER A 13 -7.21 14.28 -12.98
CA SER A 13 -5.83 13.93 -13.37
C SER A 13 -4.88 13.91 -12.18
N ASP A 14 -3.72 13.30 -12.38
CA ASP A 14 -2.64 13.28 -11.38
C ASP A 14 -2.12 14.71 -11.14
N GLU A 15 -1.98 15.53 -12.17
CA GLU A 15 -1.58 16.94 -12.05
C GLU A 15 -2.57 17.75 -11.20
N GLU A 16 -3.87 17.57 -11.42
CA GLU A 16 -4.91 18.24 -10.63
C GLU A 16 -4.84 17.81 -9.16
N ALA A 17 -4.57 16.53 -8.90
CA ALA A 17 -4.40 16.01 -7.56
C ALA A 17 -3.15 16.56 -6.88
N GLU A 18 -2.03 16.67 -7.60
CA GLU A 18 -0.79 17.28 -7.11
C GLU A 18 -1.00 18.75 -6.74
N GLU A 19 -1.61 19.54 -7.62
CA GLU A 19 -1.93 20.95 -7.36
C GLU A 19 -2.86 21.13 -6.17
N PHE A 20 -3.88 20.27 -6.04
CA PHE A 20 -4.80 20.28 -4.91
C PHE A 20 -4.07 20.04 -3.59
N VAL A 21 -3.27 18.97 -3.51
CA VAL A 21 -2.54 18.60 -2.28
C VAL A 21 -1.49 19.65 -1.92
N ALA A 22 -0.85 20.29 -2.91
CA ALA A 22 0.15 21.32 -2.67
C ALA A 22 -0.43 22.60 -2.03
N ASN A 23 -1.69 22.95 -2.35
CA ASN A 23 -2.28 24.23 -1.99
C ASN A 23 -3.41 24.14 -0.94
N ALA A 24 -4.08 22.99 -0.82
CA ALA A 24 -5.23 22.85 0.07
C ALA A 24 -4.84 22.45 1.51
N ASP A 25 -5.51 23.03 2.50
CA ASP A 25 -5.46 22.53 3.88
C ASP A 25 -6.35 21.28 4.01
N LEU A 26 -5.71 20.10 3.99
CA LEU A 26 -6.39 18.80 4.06
C LEU A 26 -7.15 18.57 5.38
N SER A 27 -6.85 19.30 6.46
CA SER A 27 -7.58 19.18 7.73
C SER A 27 -9.03 19.64 7.64
N GLN A 28 -9.37 20.38 6.57
CA GLN A 28 -10.71 20.89 6.29
C GLN A 28 -11.61 19.88 5.55
N TYR A 29 -11.06 18.74 5.13
CA TYR A 29 -11.75 17.76 4.29
C TYR A 29 -12.07 16.46 5.03
N ASP A 30 -13.13 15.78 4.58
CA ASP A 30 -13.53 14.48 5.11
C ASP A 30 -12.65 13.38 4.52
N LEU A 31 -11.66 12.95 5.30
CA LEU A 31 -10.73 11.88 4.92
C LEU A 31 -11.20 10.48 5.38
N SER A 32 -12.39 10.35 5.97
CA SER A 32 -12.84 9.10 6.60
C SER A 32 -12.98 7.91 5.62
N GLY A 33 -13.15 8.19 4.33
CA GLY A 33 -13.21 7.17 3.27
C GLY A 33 -11.85 6.62 2.84
N PHE A 34 -10.74 7.23 3.27
CA PHE A 34 -9.40 6.81 2.86
C PHE A 34 -9.02 5.49 3.52
N LYS A 35 -8.39 4.61 2.75
CA LYS A 35 -7.86 3.34 3.24
C LYS A 35 -6.34 3.46 3.32
N PRO A 36 -5.71 2.99 4.42
CA PRO A 36 -4.26 2.94 4.51
C PRO A 36 -3.66 2.22 3.29
N MET A 37 -2.77 2.91 2.58
CA MET A 37 -2.03 2.36 1.46
C MET A 37 -0.56 2.23 1.85
N ARG A 38 0.03 1.08 1.58
CA ARG A 38 1.45 0.81 1.86
C ARG A 38 2.22 0.77 0.55
N PHE A 39 3.07 1.77 0.36
CA PHE A 39 3.97 1.87 -0.79
C PHE A 39 5.26 1.06 -0.53
N GLU A 40 5.84 0.49 -1.58
CA GLU A 40 7.21 -0.03 -1.53
C GLU A 40 8.16 1.17 -1.69
N ILE A 41 8.67 1.71 -0.59
CA ILE A 41 9.53 2.91 -0.61
C ILE A 41 11.01 2.51 -0.72
N GLU A 42 11.40 1.36 -0.16
CA GLU A 42 12.80 0.91 -0.22
C GLU A 42 13.18 0.31 -1.58
N ALA A 43 14.35 0.72 -2.07
CA ALA A 43 14.94 0.17 -3.29
C ALA A 43 15.21 -1.33 -3.18
N LYS A 44 15.09 -2.05 -4.28
CA LYS A 44 15.36 -3.50 -4.37
C LYS A 44 16.87 -3.77 -4.43
N ALA A 45 17.58 -3.48 -3.34
CA ALA A 45 19.04 -3.48 -3.28
C ALA A 45 19.68 -4.86 -3.01
N ALA A 46 18.91 -5.83 -2.52
CA ALA A 46 19.41 -7.17 -2.18
C ALA A 46 18.44 -8.29 -2.64
N ALA A 47 18.97 -9.49 -2.85
CA ALA A 47 18.22 -10.66 -3.28
C ALA A 47 18.16 -11.74 -2.20
N LEU A 48 16.98 -12.35 -2.02
CA LEU A 48 16.76 -13.52 -1.18
C LEU A 48 16.72 -14.77 -2.06
N ASN A 49 17.74 -15.63 -1.98
CA ASN A 49 17.80 -16.90 -2.69
C ASN A 49 17.56 -18.06 -1.72
N MET A 50 16.47 -18.82 -1.90
CA MET A 50 16.15 -19.96 -1.03
C MET A 50 15.39 -21.07 -1.77
N ARG A 51 15.48 -22.30 -1.24
CA ARG A 51 14.68 -23.44 -1.70
C ARG A 51 13.39 -23.53 -0.90
N LEU A 52 12.28 -23.83 -1.57
CA LEU A 52 10.95 -23.98 -0.97
C LEU A 52 10.28 -25.26 -1.48
N PRO A 53 9.45 -25.93 -0.66
CA PRO A 53 8.56 -26.97 -1.15
C PRO A 53 7.64 -26.45 -2.26
N ALA A 54 7.43 -27.26 -3.30
CA ALA A 54 6.61 -26.87 -4.45
C ALA A 54 5.17 -26.50 -4.05
N SER A 55 4.59 -27.24 -3.10
CA SER A 55 3.26 -26.98 -2.56
C SER A 55 3.16 -25.61 -1.88
N LEU A 56 4.19 -25.21 -1.14
CA LEU A 56 4.25 -23.91 -0.47
C LEU A 56 4.34 -22.77 -1.48
N LEU A 57 5.19 -22.90 -2.51
CA LEU A 57 5.31 -21.90 -3.56
C LEU A 57 3.98 -21.73 -4.32
N ALA A 58 3.28 -22.82 -4.60
CA ALA A 58 1.96 -22.79 -5.24
C ALA A 58 0.93 -22.04 -4.38
N ALA A 59 0.90 -22.31 -3.08
CA ALA A 59 0.00 -21.64 -2.14
C ALA A 59 0.27 -20.12 -2.05
N LEU A 60 1.54 -19.71 -2.03
CA LEU A 60 1.91 -18.29 -2.04
C LEU A 60 1.46 -17.58 -3.32
N LYS A 61 1.65 -18.22 -4.49
CA LYS A 61 1.18 -17.68 -5.78
C LYS A 61 -0.34 -17.53 -5.83
N ALA A 62 -1.08 -18.51 -5.30
CA ALA A 62 -2.54 -18.44 -5.23
C ALA A 62 -3.02 -17.28 -4.35
N LYS A 63 -2.42 -17.10 -3.16
CA LYS A 63 -2.74 -15.97 -2.26
C LYS A 63 -2.41 -14.61 -2.88
N ALA A 64 -1.27 -14.51 -3.57
CA ALA A 64 -0.88 -13.28 -4.27
C ALA A 64 -1.87 -12.92 -5.39
N LYS A 65 -2.29 -13.93 -6.19
CA LYS A 65 -3.31 -13.77 -7.23
C LYS A 65 -4.63 -13.28 -6.67
N ALA A 66 -5.11 -13.86 -5.55
CA ALA A 66 -6.33 -13.42 -4.88
C ALA A 66 -6.26 -11.96 -4.38
N LYS A 67 -5.05 -11.45 -4.13
CA LYS A 67 -4.79 -10.06 -3.73
C LYS A 67 -4.46 -9.13 -4.90
N GLY A 68 -4.42 -9.63 -6.15
CA GLY A 68 -4.08 -8.82 -7.33
C GLY A 68 -2.65 -8.30 -7.36
N ILE A 69 -1.71 -8.95 -6.66
CA ILE A 69 -0.30 -8.52 -6.58
C ILE A 69 0.66 -9.61 -7.09
N PRO A 70 1.86 -9.25 -7.59
CA PRO A 70 2.90 -10.23 -7.90
C PRO A 70 3.28 -11.07 -6.68
N TYR A 71 3.56 -12.37 -6.89
CA TYR A 71 3.88 -13.26 -5.75
C TYR A 71 5.18 -12.87 -5.03
N THR A 72 6.15 -12.29 -5.73
CA THR A 72 7.39 -11.75 -5.13
C THR A 72 7.11 -10.58 -4.20
N ARG A 73 6.19 -9.68 -4.60
CA ARG A 73 5.68 -8.60 -3.75
C ARG A 73 4.97 -9.15 -2.52
N TYR A 74 4.14 -10.19 -2.69
CA TYR A 74 3.47 -10.84 -1.58
C TYR A 74 4.45 -11.45 -0.57
N VAL A 75 5.50 -12.14 -1.03
CA VAL A 75 6.54 -12.69 -0.13
C VAL A 75 7.27 -11.58 0.62
N ARG A 76 7.65 -10.50 -0.06
CA ARG A 76 8.26 -9.33 0.59
C ARG A 76 7.37 -8.77 1.69
N MET A 77 6.08 -8.55 1.41
CA MET A 77 5.13 -8.04 2.40
C MET A 77 5.04 -8.94 3.64
N LEU A 78 5.08 -10.26 3.47
CA LEU A 78 5.10 -11.20 4.60
C LEU A 78 6.35 -11.03 5.46
N LEU A 79 7.53 -10.95 4.84
CA LEU A 79 8.80 -10.75 5.55
C LEU A 79 8.81 -9.41 6.31
N GLU A 80 8.38 -8.32 5.66
CA GLU A 80 8.30 -7.01 6.31
C GLU A 80 7.30 -6.99 7.47
N THR A 81 6.18 -7.72 7.35
CA THR A 81 5.17 -7.80 8.42
C THR A 81 5.71 -8.55 9.64
N ASP A 82 6.40 -9.68 9.42
CA ASP A 82 7.01 -10.50 10.47
C ASP A 82 8.08 -9.72 11.25
N VAL A 83 8.99 -9.05 10.54
CA VAL A 83 10.04 -8.22 11.16
C VAL A 83 9.44 -7.01 11.91
N ALA A 84 8.37 -6.41 11.40
CA ALA A 84 7.72 -5.27 12.05
C ALA A 84 6.94 -5.68 13.32
N GLN A 85 6.36 -6.88 13.37
CA GLN A 85 5.65 -7.40 14.54
C GLN A 85 6.58 -7.80 15.69
N SER A 86 7.86 -8.03 15.39
CA SER A 86 8.88 -8.40 16.37
C SER A 86 9.55 -7.20 17.04
N ARG A 87 9.09 -5.97 16.76
CA ARG A 87 9.57 -4.71 17.34
C ARG A 87 8.53 -4.14 18.29
#